data_AF-A0A315D198-F1
#
_entry.id   AF-A0A315D198-F1
#
_cell.length_a   1.000
_cell.length_b   1.000
_cell.length_c   1.000
_cell.angle_alpha   90.00
_cell.angle_beta   90.00
_cell.angle_gamma   90.00
#
_symmetry.space_group_name_H-M   'P 1'
#
loop_
_entity.id
_entity.type
_entity.pdbx_description
1 polymer ?
#
loop_
_entity_poly.entity_id
_entity_poly.type
_entity_poly.pdbx_seq_one_letter_code
_entity_poly.pdbx_strand_id
1 'polypeptide(L)'
;MTAVVSRFRILLSPKENEQRQLNLKVQLKTRGLSFTNGIGQHPSNDWPGEPSVLILNLNRESAKVLAAQYEQNVFVWAGETGVPELVQP
;
A
#
# COMPACT_ATOMS: atom_id res chain seq x y z
N MET A 1 12.93 -2.72 -4.32
CA MET A 1 12.04 -3.67 -3.62
C MET A 1 10.89 -2.87 -3.06
N THR A 2 9.67 -3.15 -3.53
CA THR A 2 8.65 -2.11 -3.66
C THR A 2 7.29 -2.65 -3.29
N ALA A 3 6.59 -2.04 -2.32
CA ALA A 3 5.23 -2.40 -1.96
C ALA A 3 4.26 -1.25 -2.29
N VAL A 4 3.18 -1.51 -3.05
CA VAL A 4 2.06 -0.57 -3.26
C VAL A 4 0.88 -1.00 -2.41
N VAL A 5 0.51 -0.14 -1.46
CA VAL A 5 -0.60 -0.35 -0.53
C VAL A 5 -1.79 0.47 -1.00
N SER A 6 -2.84 -0.16 -1.55
CA SER A 6 -3.94 0.59 -2.19
C SER A 6 -5.31 0.34 -1.58
N ARG A 7 -5.63 -0.86 -1.04
CA ARG A 7 -7.02 -1.23 -0.74
C ARG A 7 -7.19 -1.94 0.60
N PHE A 8 -7.90 -1.28 1.51
CA PHE A 8 -8.28 -1.85 2.82
C PHE A 8 -9.37 -2.91 2.69
N ARG A 9 -9.45 -3.79 3.70
CA ARG A 9 -10.37 -4.93 3.76
C ARG A 9 -11.85 -4.59 3.82
N ILE A 10 -12.17 -3.41 4.34
CA ILE A 10 -13.54 -2.95 4.54
C ILE A 10 -13.86 -1.88 3.48
N LEU A 11 -15.08 -1.89 2.94
CA LEU A 11 -15.59 -0.78 2.14
C LEU A 11 -15.70 0.45 3.05
N LEU A 12 -14.73 1.34 2.94
CA LEU A 12 -14.67 2.59 3.69
C LEU A 12 -15.15 3.74 2.82
N SER A 13 -15.69 4.79 3.46
CA SER A 13 -15.87 6.06 2.76
C SER A 13 -14.51 6.64 2.33
N PRO A 14 -14.47 7.51 1.30
CA PRO A 14 -13.23 8.15 0.87
C PRO A 14 -12.47 8.84 2.01
N LYS A 15 -13.19 9.48 2.94
CA LYS A 15 -12.61 10.19 4.09
C LYS A 15 -11.98 9.24 5.11
N GLU A 16 -12.64 8.12 5.39
CA GLU A 16 -12.08 7.08 6.28
C GLU A 16 -10.84 6.43 5.67
N ASN A 17 -10.88 6.18 4.36
CA ASN A 17 -9.73 5.65 3.62
C ASN A 17 -8.54 6.61 3.69
N GLU A 18 -8.78 7.89 3.44
CA GLU A 18 -7.76 8.94 3.54
C GLU A 18 -7.16 9.03 4.95
N GLN A 19 -8.00 9.00 6.00
CA GLN A 19 -7.51 9.05 7.38
C GLN A 19 -6.65 7.83 7.73
N ARG A 20 -7.05 6.63 7.31
CA ARG A 20 -6.23 5.42 7.52
C ARG A 20 -4.92 5.50 6.75
N GLN A 21 -4.94 6.06 5.54
CA GLN A 21 -3.73 6.28 4.76
C GLN A 21 -2.78 7.28 5.41
N LEU A 22 -3.29 8.36 6.00
CA LEU A 22 -2.49 9.30 6.78
C LEU A 22 -1.86 8.62 7.99
N ASN A 23 -2.61 7.80 8.71
CA ASN A 23 -2.11 7.04 9.86
C ASN A 23 -0.98 6.06 9.45
N LEU A 24 -1.13 5.37 8.31
CA LEU A 24 -0.07 4.54 7.74
C LEU A 24 1.19 5.37 7.45
N LYS A 25 1.06 6.51 6.78
CA LYS A 25 2.20 7.39 6.45
C LYS A 25 2.94 7.88 7.70
N VAL A 26 2.22 8.27 8.75
CA VAL A 26 2.83 8.66 10.03
C VAL A 26 3.65 7.52 10.60
N GLN A 27 3.11 6.31 10.63
CA GLN A 27 3.78 5.15 11.18
C GLN A 27 5.01 4.72 10.36
N LEU A 28 4.93 4.79 9.03
CA LEU A 28 6.08 4.55 8.16
C LEU A 28 7.22 5.54 8.45
N LYS A 29 6.89 6.83 8.64
CA LYS A 29 7.87 7.86 9.04
C LYS A 29 8.48 7.54 10.41
N THR A 30 7.67 7.19 11.41
CA THR A 30 8.14 6.84 12.75
C THR A 30 9.08 5.62 12.75
N ARG A 31 8.87 4.67 11.84
CA ARG A 31 9.74 3.50 11.65
C ARG A 31 10.99 3.78 10.79
N GLY A 32 11.19 5.01 10.32
CA GLY A 32 12.30 5.38 9.45
C GLY A 32 12.23 4.78 8.04
N LEU A 33 11.05 4.31 7.62
CA LEU A 33 10.86 3.72 6.29
C LEU A 33 10.68 4.82 5.25
N SER A 34 11.47 4.71 4.18
CA SER A 34 11.36 5.61 3.03
C SER A 34 10.21 5.19 2.13
N PHE A 35 9.34 6.14 1.79
CA PHE A 35 8.22 5.89 0.89
C PHE A 35 7.90 7.10 0.00
N THR A 36 7.26 6.82 -1.13
CA THR A 36 6.71 7.82 -2.04
C THR A 36 5.19 7.71 -2.07
N ASN A 37 4.48 8.84 -2.20
CA ASN A 37 3.03 8.81 -2.39
C ASN A 37 2.69 8.26 -3.78
N GLY A 38 1.62 7.48 -3.87
CA GLY A 38 1.08 6.96 -5.11
C GLY A 38 -0.44 7.07 -5.16
N ILE A 39 -1.01 6.68 -6.30
CA ILE A 39 -2.44 6.51 -6.50
C ILE A 39 -2.65 5.16 -7.17
N GLY A 40 -3.46 4.30 -6.57
CA GLY A 40 -3.97 3.09 -7.21
C GLY A 40 -5.20 3.44 -8.03
N GLN A 41 -5.08 3.34 -9.35
CA GLN A 41 -6.18 3.68 -10.26
C GLN A 41 -6.29 2.59 -11.33
N HIS A 42 -7.52 2.18 -11.59
CA HIS A 42 -7.78 1.28 -12.71
C HIS A 42 -7.68 2.07 -14.03
N PRO A 43 -7.05 1.52 -15.08
CA PRO A 43 -6.74 2.29 -16.30
C PRO A 43 -7.97 2.61 -17.17
N SER A 44 -9.08 1.91 -16.97
CA SER A 44 -10.20 1.90 -17.93
C SER A 44 -11.60 1.85 -17.32
N ASN A 45 -11.72 1.93 -16.00
CA ASN A 45 -13.01 2.13 -15.35
C ASN A 45 -12.92 3.45 -14.59
N ASP A 46 -13.99 4.23 -14.57
CA ASP A 46 -14.01 5.56 -13.94
C ASP A 46 -13.96 5.50 -12.41
N TRP A 47 -13.32 4.47 -11.85
CA TRP A 47 -13.11 4.38 -10.42
C TRP A 47 -12.16 5.50 -10.00
N PRO A 48 -12.54 6.26 -8.95
CA PRO A 48 -11.66 7.26 -8.40
C PRO A 48 -10.37 6.60 -7.92
N GLY A 49 -9.24 7.24 -8.19
CA GLY A 49 -7.95 6.76 -7.71
C GLY A 49 -7.92 6.71 -6.18
N GLU A 50 -7.41 5.61 -5.63
CA GLU A 50 -7.26 5.42 -4.19
C GLU A 50 -5.82 5.82 -3.77
N PRO A 51 -5.65 6.66 -2.74
CA PRO A 51 -4.33 7.03 -2.25
C PRO A 51 -3.50 5.81 -1.83
N SER A 52 -2.25 5.73 -2.30
CA SER A 52 -1.33 4.63 -1.99
C SER A 52 0.05 5.13 -1.55
N VAL A 53 0.88 4.21 -1.09
CA VAL A 53 2.31 4.47 -0.81
C VAL A 53 3.16 3.40 -1.47
N LEU A 54 4.32 3.83 -1.94
CA LEU A 54 5.40 3.01 -2.47
C LEU A 54 6.51 2.92 -1.42
N ILE A 55 6.71 1.77 -0.80
CA ILE A 55 7.75 1.62 0.24
C ILE A 55 8.98 0.98 -0.40
N LEU A 56 10.15 1.61 -0.23
CA LEU A 56 11.42 1.13 -0.77
C LEU A 56 12.15 0.25 0.25
N ASN A 57 12.92 -0.72 -0.25
CA ASN A 57 13.79 -1.61 0.53
C ASN A 57 13.05 -2.43 1.60
N LEU A 58 11.78 -2.76 1.36
CA LEU A 58 10.98 -3.60 2.25
C LEU A 58 10.93 -5.03 1.71
N ASN A 59 11.37 -6.01 2.52
CA ASN A 59 11.31 -7.40 2.12
C ASN A 59 9.88 -7.96 2.06
N ARG A 60 9.67 -9.06 1.32
CA ARG A 60 8.33 -9.63 1.08
C ARG A 60 7.60 -9.95 2.39
N GLU A 61 8.27 -10.60 3.33
CA GLU A 61 7.65 -10.99 4.62
C GLU A 61 7.34 -9.76 5.49
N SER A 62 8.21 -8.77 5.53
CA SER A 62 7.94 -7.50 6.21
C SER A 62 6.79 -6.73 5.57
N ALA A 63 6.66 -6.79 4.24
CA ALA A 63 5.52 -6.21 3.52
C ALA A 63 4.20 -6.94 3.85
N LYS A 64 4.23 -8.27 3.98
CA LYS A 64 3.06 -9.07 4.42
C LYS A 64 2.63 -8.71 5.84
N VAL A 65 3.57 -8.67 6.79
CA VAL A 65 3.30 -8.26 8.18
C VAL A 65 2.72 -6.85 8.25
N LEU A 66 3.29 -5.91 7.50
CA LEU A 66 2.78 -4.55 7.42
C LEU A 66 1.36 -4.53 6.82
N ALA A 67 1.14 -5.21 5.70
CA ALA A 67 -0.15 -5.29 5.04
C ALA A 67 -1.23 -5.86 5.98
N ALA A 68 -0.90 -6.92 6.74
CA ALA A 68 -1.79 -7.51 7.74
C ALA A 68 -2.10 -6.53 8.88
N GLN A 69 -1.08 -5.84 9.40
CA GLN A 69 -1.23 -4.86 10.49
C GLN A 69 -2.17 -3.70 10.11
N TYR A 70 -2.16 -3.29 8.85
CA TYR A 70 -3.01 -2.20 8.35
C TYR A 70 -4.24 -2.71 7.59
N GLU A 71 -4.62 -3.97 7.79
CA GLU A 71 -5.84 -4.58 7.24
C GLU A 71 -5.97 -4.39 5.72
N GLN A 72 -4.85 -4.47 5.02
CA GLN A 72 -4.84 -4.42 3.56
C GLN A 72 -5.35 -5.75 3.01
N ASN A 73 -6.17 -5.69 1.97
CA ASN A 73 -6.60 -6.90 1.28
C ASN A 73 -5.47 -7.52 0.47
N VAL A 74 -4.68 -6.65 -0.16
CA VAL A 74 -3.68 -7.03 -1.13
C VAL A 74 -2.70 -5.89 -1.30
N PHE A 75 -1.47 -6.22 -1.68
CA PHE A 75 -0.46 -5.25 -2.05
C PHE A 75 0.29 -5.73 -3.29
N VAL A 76 0.85 -4.78 -4.04
CA VAL A 76 1.75 -5.12 -5.15
C VAL A 76 3.16 -5.18 -4.58
N TRP A 77 3.89 -6.26 -4.85
CA TRP A 77 5.29 -6.42 -4.45
C TRP A 77 6.17 -6.62 -5.68
N ALA A 78 7.32 -5.94 -5.74
CA ALA A 78 8.34 -6.19 -6.76
C ALA A 78 9.70 -6.46 -6.10
N GLY A 79 10.25 -7.64 -6.41
CA GLY A 79 11.58 -8.09 -5.99
C GLY A 79 12.72 -7.52 -6.84
N GLU A 80 13.85 -8.21 -6.86
CA GLU A 80 15.06 -7.79 -7.59
C GLU A 80 14.86 -7.76 -9.12
N THR A 81 13.98 -8.61 -9.64
CA THR A 81 13.63 -8.65 -11.06
C THR A 81 12.77 -7.48 -11.51
N GLY A 82 12.23 -6.68 -10.57
CA GLY A 82 11.33 -5.56 -10.86
C GLY A 82 9.95 -5.97 -11.38
N VAL A 83 9.66 -7.28 -11.47
CA VAL A 83 8.35 -7.78 -11.91
C VAL A 83 7.35 -7.63 -10.76
N PRO A 84 6.23 -6.91 -10.95
CA PRO A 84 5.22 -6.74 -9.92
C PRO A 84 4.37 -8.00 -9.77
N GLU A 85 4.20 -8.44 -8.53
CA GLU A 85 3.31 -9.52 -8.12
C GLU A 85 2.19 -8.97 -7.24
N LEU A 86 0.98 -9.51 -7.39
CA LEU A 86 -0.11 -9.23 -6.47
C LEU A 86 -0.05 -10.23 -5.31
N VAL A 87 0.11 -9.74 -4.08
CA VAL A 87 0.37 -10.56 -2.89
C VAL A 87 -0.66 -10.29 -1.80
N GLN A 88 -1.12 -11.35 -1.16
CA GLN A 88 -1.97 -11.28 0.03
C GLN A 88 -1.12 -11.25 1.30
N PRO A 89 -1.57 -10.55 2.36
CA PRO A 89 -0.90 -10.54 3.66
C PRO A 89 -0.68 -11.93 4.26
#